data_AF-A0A7C3TBI4-F1
#
_entry.id   AF-A0A7C3TBI4-F1
#
_cell.length_a   1.000
_cell.length_b   1.000
_cell.length_c   1.000
_cell.angle_alpha   90.00
_cell.angle_beta   90.00
_cell.angle_gamma   90.00
#
_symmetry.space_group_name_H-M   'P 1'
#
loop_
_entity.id
_entity.type
_entity.pdbx_description
1 polymer ?
#
loop_
_entity_poly.entity_id
_entity_poly.type
_entity_poly.pdbx_seq_one_letter_code
_entity_poly.pdbx_strand_id
1 'polypeptide(L)'
;MGEEKKKYLAEERYYGPKVMAPQNPFGLPRKEIKWYPTIDYSKCDPKVCDYFCVDYCHMRIYKRISDKVVVDDPYNCNVPSQSCAPRCPTGAISFPSQEELKRQLRELRKKYGYATTSP
;
A
#
# COMPACT_ATOMS: atom_id res chain seq x y z
N MET A 1 -20.85 -1.67 22.24
CA MET A 1 -19.36 -1.64 22.31
C MET A 1 -18.70 -3.03 22.38
N GLY A 2 -19.44 -4.14 22.56
CA GLY A 2 -18.85 -5.47 22.80
C GLY A 2 -18.75 -6.42 21.59
N GLU A 3 -19.49 -6.17 20.50
CA GLU A 3 -19.56 -7.10 19.36
C GLU A 3 -18.48 -6.82 18.31
N GLU A 4 -18.15 -5.56 18.07
CA GLU A 4 -17.14 -5.16 17.08
C GLU A 4 -15.74 -5.67 17.47
N LYS A 5 -15.39 -5.57 18.76
CA LYS A 5 -14.12 -6.09 19.31
C LYS A 5 -14.00 -7.62 19.18
N LYS A 6 -15.11 -8.34 19.29
CA LYS A 6 -15.14 -9.81 19.11
C LYS A 6 -14.97 -10.21 17.64
N LYS A 7 -15.49 -9.40 16.70
CA LYS A 7 -15.27 -9.60 15.27
C LYS A 7 -13.80 -9.42 14.89
N TYR A 8 -13.14 -8.38 15.41
CA TYR A 8 -11.70 -8.17 15.23
C TYR A 8 -10.87 -9.37 15.73
N LEU A 9 -11.16 -9.88 16.93
CA LEU A 9 -10.43 -11.01 17.51
C LEU A 9 -10.70 -12.35 16.79
N ALA A 10 -11.90 -12.52 16.21
CA ALA A 10 -12.24 -13.71 15.40
C ALA A 10 -11.59 -13.66 14.01
N GLU A 11 -11.47 -12.47 13.42
CA GLU A 11 -10.79 -12.24 12.14
C GLU A 11 -9.26 -12.40 12.29
N GLU A 12 -8.67 -11.97 13.42
CA GLU A 12 -7.27 -12.26 13.78
C GLU A 12 -6.99 -13.76 13.94
N ARG A 13 -8.00 -14.54 14.36
CA ARG A 13 -7.89 -16.01 14.46
C ARG A 13 -7.87 -16.71 13.10
N TYR A 14 -8.45 -16.10 12.06
CA TYR A 14 -8.37 -16.59 10.68
C TYR A 14 -7.07 -16.14 9.99
N TYR A 15 -6.43 -15.07 10.49
CA TYR A 15 -5.20 -14.47 9.95
C TYR A 15 -3.97 -14.56 10.86
N GLY A 16 -3.93 -15.46 11.84
CA GLY A 16 -2.70 -15.75 12.61
C GLY A 16 -2.62 -17.20 13.07
N PRO A 17 -1.42 -17.77 13.31
CA PRO A 17 -0.06 -17.34 12.99
C PRO A 17 0.55 -18.16 11.81
N LYS A 18 1.42 -17.52 11.02
CA LYS A 18 2.10 -18.01 9.79
C LYS A 18 1.35 -17.82 8.46
N VAL A 19 1.14 -16.57 8.04
CA VAL A 19 1.85 -15.97 6.89
C VAL A 19 1.81 -14.46 7.14
N MET A 20 2.95 -13.84 7.43
CA MET A 20 3.04 -12.38 7.33
C MET A 20 2.64 -12.05 5.89
N ALA A 21 1.55 -11.28 5.69
CA ALA A 21 1.22 -10.82 4.35
C ALA A 21 2.48 -10.07 3.84
N PRO A 22 3.20 -10.58 2.80
CA PRO A 22 4.52 -10.07 2.41
C PRO A 22 4.51 -8.57 2.09
N GLN A 23 3.33 -8.01 1.84
CA GLN A 23 3.07 -6.60 1.58
C GLN A 23 3.08 -5.68 2.81
N ASN A 24 3.12 -6.21 4.03
CA ASN A 24 2.97 -5.43 5.27
C ASN A 24 3.87 -5.92 6.42
N PRO A 25 5.13 -5.45 6.47
CA PRO A 25 6.09 -5.88 7.51
C PRO A 25 5.83 -5.26 8.89
N PHE A 26 4.92 -4.28 9.02
CA PHE A 26 4.74 -3.53 10.26
C PHE A 26 3.80 -4.19 11.28
N GLY A 27 3.09 -5.25 10.90
CA GLY A 27 2.13 -5.93 11.78
C GLY A 27 0.92 -5.07 12.17
N LEU A 28 0.65 -3.97 11.45
CA LEU A 28 -0.48 -3.07 11.67
C LEU A 28 -1.56 -3.30 10.60
N PRO A 29 -2.83 -2.92 10.80
CA PRO A 29 -3.85 -3.09 9.77
C PRO A 29 -3.48 -2.41 8.43
N ARG A 30 -3.26 -3.21 7.38
CA ARG A 30 -2.77 -2.71 6.08
C ARG A 30 -3.67 -1.62 5.48
N LYS A 31 -4.99 -1.73 5.68
CA LYS A 31 -5.99 -0.77 5.17
C LYS A 31 -5.95 0.60 5.84
N GLU A 32 -5.21 0.75 6.94
CA GLU A 32 -5.03 2.04 7.61
C GLU A 32 -3.71 2.72 7.27
N ILE A 33 -2.77 1.98 6.67
CA ILE A 33 -1.53 2.54 6.15
C ILE A 33 -1.83 3.07 4.74
N LYS A 34 -2.02 4.39 4.62
CA LYS A 34 -2.22 5.08 3.34
C LYS A 34 -0.88 5.21 2.61
N TRP A 35 -0.36 4.07 2.17
CA TRP A 35 0.85 3.94 1.37
C TRP A 35 0.54 3.18 0.09
N TYR A 36 0.50 3.91 -1.01
CA TYR A 36 0.25 3.40 -2.36
C TYR A 36 0.55 4.52 -3.36
N PRO A 37 0.79 4.18 -4.64
CA PRO A 37 1.08 5.18 -5.66
C PRO A 37 -0.14 6.05 -5.97
N THR A 38 0.12 7.27 -6.42
CA THR A 38 -0.83 8.17 -7.10
C THR A 38 -0.30 8.48 -8.49
N ILE A 39 -1.19 8.56 -9.48
CA ILE A 39 -0.86 8.87 -10.88
C ILE A 39 -1.25 10.32 -11.18
N ASP A 40 -0.27 11.12 -11.58
CA ASP A 40 -0.46 12.43 -12.19
C ASP A 40 -0.84 12.24 -13.67
N TYR A 41 -2.14 12.31 -13.96
CA TYR A 41 -2.65 12.11 -15.32
C TYR A 41 -2.24 13.20 -16.31
N SER A 42 -1.74 14.35 -15.85
CA SER A 42 -1.19 15.38 -16.75
C SER A 42 0.16 14.98 -17.34
N LYS A 43 0.89 14.09 -16.67
CA LYS A 43 2.19 13.55 -17.09
C LYS A 43 2.11 12.11 -17.59
N CYS A 44 1.02 11.41 -17.29
CA CYS A 44 0.90 10.00 -17.64
C CYS A 44 0.55 9.84 -19.13
N ASP A 45 1.48 9.27 -19.89
CA ASP A 45 1.22 8.74 -21.23
C ASP A 45 1.54 7.23 -21.22
N PRO A 46 0.54 6.37 -20.96
CA PRO A 46 0.76 4.93 -20.89
C PRO A 46 1.33 4.31 -22.16
N LYS A 47 1.08 4.91 -23.34
CA LYS A 47 1.57 4.37 -24.62
C LYS A 47 3.07 4.61 -24.80
N VAL A 48 3.59 5.73 -24.28
CA VAL A 48 5.03 6.04 -24.33
C VAL A 48 5.88 5.02 -23.59
N CYS A 49 5.35 4.40 -22.54
CA CYS A 49 6.04 3.37 -21.76
C CYS A 49 5.44 1.97 -21.90
N ASP A 50 4.60 1.75 -22.92
CA ASP A 50 3.87 0.50 -23.16
C ASP A 50 3.26 -0.12 -21.90
N TYR A 51 2.55 0.68 -21.11
CA TYR A 51 1.90 0.28 -19.87
C TYR A 51 2.83 -0.33 -18.81
N PHE A 52 4.13 -0.03 -18.85
CA PHE A 52 5.18 -0.62 -18.00
C PHE A 52 4.80 -0.85 -16.53
N CYS A 53 4.12 0.12 -15.90
CA CYS A 53 3.71 0.02 -14.50
C CYS A 53 2.75 -1.14 -14.21
N VAL A 54 1.91 -1.51 -15.17
CA VAL A 54 0.99 -2.65 -15.09
C VAL A 54 1.76 -3.96 -15.06
N ASP A 55 2.73 -4.13 -15.97
CA ASP A 55 3.51 -5.36 -16.09
C ASP A 55 4.57 -5.50 -15.01
N TYR A 56 5.21 -4.39 -14.63
CA TYR A 56 6.24 -4.36 -13.60
C TYR A 56 5.69 -4.63 -12.19
N CYS A 57 4.42 -4.30 -11.93
CA CYS A 57 3.87 -4.41 -10.58
C CYS A 57 3.49 -5.85 -10.23
N HIS A 58 4.35 -6.54 -9.48
CA HIS A 58 4.07 -7.90 -9.01
C HIS A 58 2.82 -8.00 -8.12
N MET A 59 2.44 -6.90 -7.45
CA MET A 59 1.23 -6.83 -6.63
C MET A 59 -0.04 -6.53 -7.43
N ARG A 60 0.08 -6.32 -8.75
CA ARG A 60 -1.06 -6.12 -9.67
C ARG A 60 -2.04 -5.04 -9.21
N ILE A 61 -1.51 -3.97 -8.61
CA ILE A 61 -2.33 -2.85 -8.11
C ILE A 61 -2.75 -1.89 -9.23
N TYR A 62 -2.12 -1.97 -10.40
CA TYR A 62 -2.44 -1.16 -11.55
C TYR A 62 -3.31 -1.94 -12.52
N LYS A 63 -4.22 -1.22 -13.19
CA LYS A 63 -5.08 -1.80 -14.22
C LYS A 63 -5.16 -0.87 -15.41
N ARG A 64 -5.15 -1.45 -16.60
CA ARG A 64 -5.45 -0.73 -17.84
C ARG A 64 -6.96 -0.60 -17.99
N ILE A 65 -7.42 0.64 -18.15
CA ILE A 65 -8.81 0.96 -18.49
C ILE A 65 -8.76 1.81 -19.75
N SER A 66 -9.16 1.21 -20.88
CA SER A 66 -9.05 1.81 -22.21
C SER A 66 -7.60 2.22 -22.54
N ASP A 67 -7.36 3.53 -22.66
CA ASP A 67 -6.09 4.17 -22.96
C ASP A 67 -5.37 4.72 -21.71
N LYS A 68 -5.93 4.49 -20.51
CA LYS A 68 -5.38 4.96 -19.24
C LYS A 68 -4.95 3.80 -18.34
N VAL A 69 -4.13 4.14 -17.34
CA VAL A 69 -3.81 3.27 -16.21
C VAL A 69 -4.41 3.85 -14.95
N VAL A 70 -5.01 3.01 -14.11
CA VAL A 70 -5.52 3.39 -12.79
C VAL A 70 -4.86 2.54 -11.71
N VAL A 71 -4.90 3.03 -10.47
CA VAL A 71 -4.57 2.24 -9.28
C VAL A 71 -5.87 1.57 -8.81
N ASP A 72 -6.03 0.29 -9.13
CA ASP A 72 -7.25 -0.52 -8.92
C ASP A 72 -7.32 -1.10 -7.50
N ASP A 73 -6.20 -1.65 -7.00
CA ASP A 73 -6.10 -2.19 -5.63
C ASP A 73 -4.95 -1.55 -4.83
N PRO A 74 -5.14 -0.29 -4.37
CA PRO A 74 -4.06 0.46 -3.72
C PRO A 74 -3.52 -0.23 -2.46
N TYR A 75 -4.38 -0.90 -1.68
CA TYR A 75 -3.98 -1.52 -0.42
C TYR A 75 -3.23 -2.84 -0.57
N ASN A 76 -3.17 -3.40 -1.79
CA ASN A 76 -2.29 -4.53 -2.08
C ASN A 76 -0.84 -4.09 -2.40
N CYS A 77 -0.54 -2.79 -2.42
CA CYS A 77 0.82 -2.29 -2.60
C CYS A 77 1.70 -2.66 -1.39
N ASN A 78 2.95 -3.07 -1.64
CA ASN A 78 3.92 -3.38 -0.58
C ASN A 78 4.38 -2.11 0.13
N VAL A 79 4.26 -2.06 1.46
CA VAL A 79 4.79 -0.96 2.27
C VAL A 79 6.17 -1.35 2.80
N PRO A 80 7.22 -0.50 2.70
CA PRO A 80 7.25 0.87 2.19
C PRO A 80 7.83 0.98 0.76
N SER A 81 7.48 0.07 -0.14
CA SER A 81 8.05 0.09 -1.50
C SER A 81 7.57 1.31 -2.28
N GLN A 82 8.49 1.94 -3.00
CA GLN A 82 8.22 3.01 -3.98
C GLN A 82 8.85 2.66 -5.34
N SER A 83 9.20 1.40 -5.58
CA SER A 83 10.08 0.99 -6.66
C SER A 83 9.58 1.36 -8.06
N CYS A 84 8.27 1.44 -8.26
CA CYS A 84 7.69 1.83 -9.56
C CYS A 84 7.81 3.32 -9.85
N ALA A 85 7.90 4.20 -8.85
CA ALA A 85 7.99 5.65 -9.04
C ALA A 85 9.22 6.09 -9.85
N PRO A 86 10.47 5.74 -9.47
CA PRO A 86 11.66 6.14 -10.22
C PRO A 86 11.79 5.43 -11.58
N ARG A 87 10.98 4.39 -11.84
CA ARG A 87 10.95 3.69 -13.13
C ARG A 87 9.93 4.27 -14.10
N CYS A 88 9.04 5.15 -13.65
CA CYS A 88 8.06 5.80 -14.52
C CYS A 88 8.80 6.79 -15.45
N PRO A 89 8.86 6.56 -16.77
CA PRO A 89 9.64 7.41 -17.66
C PRO A 89 9.13 8.84 -17.74
N THR A 90 7.83 9.03 -17.47
CA THR A 90 7.19 10.35 -17.49
C THR A 90 7.09 11.01 -16.11
N GLY A 91 7.60 10.35 -15.05
CA GLY A 91 7.53 10.87 -13.69
C GLY A 91 6.10 11.06 -13.15
N ALA A 92 5.13 10.33 -13.70
CA ALA A 92 3.71 10.45 -13.32
C ALA A 92 3.36 9.75 -12.00
N ILE A 93 4.19 8.83 -11.52
CA ILE A 93 3.92 8.04 -10.31
C ILE A 93 4.58 8.71 -9.10
N SER A 94 3.78 9.00 -8.08
CA SER A 94 4.25 9.54 -6.80
C SER A 94 3.72 8.71 -5.63
N PHE A 95 4.37 8.84 -4.47
CA PHE A 95 3.98 8.18 -3.22
C PHE A 95 3.91 9.21 -2.10
N PRO A 96 3.22 8.91 -0.99
CA PRO A 96 3.35 9.66 0.25
C PRO A 96 4.82 9.79 0.69
N SER A 97 5.12 10.85 1.45
CA SER A 97 6.48 11.04 1.98
C SER A 97 6.81 10.00 3.04
N GLN A 98 8.11 9.77 3.26
CA GLN A 98 8.56 8.88 4.34
C GLN A 98 8.17 9.42 5.72
N GLU A 99 8.10 10.74 5.88
CA GLU A 99 7.62 11.38 7.11
C GLU A 99 6.13 11.11 7.36
N GLU A 100 5.32 11.17 6.30
CA GLU A 100 3.91 10.81 6.32
C GLU A 100 3.72 9.35 6.79
N LEU A 101 4.49 8.42 6.22
CA LEU A 101 4.47 7.02 6.64
C LEU A 101 4.86 6.86 8.12
N LYS A 102 5.97 7.48 8.56
CA LYS A 102 6.39 7.43 9.97
C LYS A 102 5.30 7.94 10.91
N ARG A 103 4.62 9.03 10.54
CA ARG A 103 3.52 9.59 11.31
C ARG A 103 2.35 8.62 11.41
N GLN A 104 1.93 8.03 10.28
CA GLN A 104 0.86 7.01 10.26
C GLN A 104 1.21 5.82 11.15
N LEU A 105 2.42 5.26 11.03
CA LEU A 105 2.84 4.11 11.84
C LEU A 105 2.86 4.43 13.35
N ARG A 106 3.28 5.64 13.74
CA ARG A 106 3.25 6.09 15.15
C ARG A 106 1.83 6.16 15.69
N GLU A 107 0.92 6.78 14.95
CA GLU A 107 -0.47 6.92 15.41
C GLU A 107 -1.19 5.56 15.45
N LEU A 108 -0.92 4.68 14.49
CA LEU A 108 -1.46 3.32 14.51
C LEU A 108 -0.93 2.49 15.68
N ARG A 109 0.38 2.56 16.00
CA ARG A 109 0.93 1.87 17.17
C ARG A 109 0.27 2.31 18.47
N LYS A 110 0.04 3.62 18.64
CA LYS A 110 -0.70 4.14 19.79
C LYS A 110 -2.15 3.65 19.82
N LYS A 111 -2.85 3.73 18.68
CA LYS A 111 -4.25 3.30 18.54
C LYS A 111 -4.44 1.83 18.92
N TYR A 112 -3.51 0.96 18.51
CA TYR A 112 -3.59 -0.48 18.71
C TYR A 112 -2.80 -0.99 19.94
N GLY A 113 -2.14 -0.11 20.69
CA GLY A 113 -1.42 -0.48 21.91
C GLY A 113 -0.15 -1.32 21.67
N TYR A 114 0.44 -1.27 20.48
CA TYR A 114 1.72 -1.94 20.24
C TYR A 114 2.84 -1.18 20.93
N ALA A 115 3.55 -1.85 21.85
CA ALA A 115 4.78 -1.33 22.42
C ALA A 115 5.75 -1.01 21.27
N THR A 116 6.37 0.17 21.32
CA THR A 116 7.38 0.59 20.35
C THR A 116 8.67 -0.20 20.58
N THR A 117 8.67 -1.50 20.29
CA THR A 117 9.91 -2.27 20.21
C THR A 117 10.38 -2.24 18.76
N SER A 118 11.14 -1.19 18.44
CA SER A 118 12.11 -1.30 17.35
C SER A 118 13.32 -2.07 17.90
N PRO A 119 13.85 -3.08 17.19
CA PRO A 119 15.18 -3.61 17.47
C PRO A 119 16.26 -2.55 17.22
#